data_AF-A0A3A5VV39-F1
#
_entry.id   AF-A0A3A5VV39-F1
#
_cell.length_a   1.000
_cell.length_b   1.000
_cell.length_c   1.000
_cell.angle_alpha   90.00
_cell.angle_beta   90.00
_cell.angle_gamma   90.00
#
_symmetry.space_group_name_H-M   'P 1'
#
loop_
_entity.id
_entity.type
_entity.pdbx_description
1 polymer ?
#
loop_
_entity_poly.entity_id
_entity_poly.type
_entity_poly.pdbx_seq_one_letter_code
_entity_poly.pdbx_strand_id
1 'polypeptide(L)'
;MAEGDELSYLDEVVEESTVLFASSNAVLTIADPKLHPIGKSIGIFLLFICLFGFLNGLDYASPDDGLVRPDEFVYRLAQTAPEASATFRGTVSDHQGEPLSNATLYLSWKDTNANLWRSVENLTDEQGAFNFERLNPGLIRVDIIVERDGYRDVYSNRVLLSPPALIEPIGFTTLDFYVPSEGDFAAAPCDASEGAECEIRTIDMTPLQLDHPLMDPSAATGYILVGFGFMGLALISAGFALWALKSGSVALLRTSSVLVIFTMGHYYSACMLGLMAFVLTFAVPRRQIPLT
;
A
#
# COMPACT_ATOMS: atom_id res chain seq x y z
N MET A 1 25.00 -7.52 82.51
CA MET A 1 25.77 -8.37 81.60
C MET A 1 24.80 -9.43 81.09
N ALA A 2 24.08 -9.08 80.04
CA ALA A 2 23.05 -9.89 79.43
C ALA A 2 23.09 -9.55 77.95
N GLU A 3 23.51 -10.51 77.13
CA GLU A 3 23.23 -10.55 75.70
C GLU A 3 23.02 -12.02 75.38
N GLY A 4 21.76 -12.35 75.10
CA GLY A 4 21.34 -13.65 74.62
C GLY A 4 21.54 -13.68 73.11
N ASP A 5 22.24 -14.71 72.66
CA ASP A 5 22.50 -14.99 71.26
C ASP A 5 21.29 -15.75 70.70
N GLU A 6 20.31 -15.02 70.14
CA GLU A 6 19.25 -15.59 69.31
C GLU A 6 19.86 -16.02 67.96
N LEU A 7 20.42 -17.23 67.94
CA LEU A 7 20.76 -17.92 66.69
C LEU A 7 19.47 -18.18 65.91
N SER A 8 19.36 -17.51 64.76
CA SER A 8 18.17 -17.53 63.91
C SER A 8 17.94 -18.92 63.32
N TYR A 9 16.68 -19.33 63.29
CA TYR A 9 16.12 -20.54 62.65
C TYR A 9 16.49 -20.71 61.15
N LEU A 10 17.24 -19.77 60.55
CA LEU A 10 17.65 -19.80 59.15
C LEU A 10 18.97 -20.54 58.90
N ASP A 11 19.77 -20.80 59.95
CA ASP A 11 21.03 -21.56 59.79
C ASP A 11 20.82 -23.07 59.63
N GLU A 12 19.64 -23.60 59.97
CA GLU A 12 19.31 -25.02 59.81
C GLU A 12 18.75 -25.37 58.42
N VAL A 13 18.37 -24.37 57.61
CA VAL A 13 17.74 -24.58 56.28
C VAL A 13 18.74 -24.40 55.13
N VAL A 14 19.94 -23.91 55.41
CA VAL A 14 21.04 -23.86 54.45
C VAL A 14 22.05 -24.94 54.81
N GLU A 15 21.64 -26.21 54.73
CA GLU A 15 22.62 -27.19 54.29
C GLU A 15 23.14 -26.68 52.95
N GLU A 16 24.41 -26.26 52.92
CA GLU A 16 25.18 -26.13 51.69
C GLU A 16 25.12 -27.51 51.01
N SER A 17 24.06 -27.73 50.23
CA SER A 17 23.98 -28.87 49.34
C SER A 17 25.09 -28.63 48.34
N THR A 18 26.26 -29.23 48.61
CA THR A 18 27.29 -29.46 47.62
C THR A 18 26.56 -29.97 46.38
N VAL A 19 26.55 -29.12 45.34
CA VAL A 19 25.90 -29.35 44.05
C VAL A 19 25.81 -30.84 43.74
N LEU A 20 24.59 -31.38 43.86
CA LEU A 20 24.22 -32.81 43.76
C LEU A 20 24.38 -33.38 42.34
N PHE A 21 25.44 -33.00 41.63
CA PHE A 21 25.79 -33.50 40.30
C PHE A 21 26.98 -34.47 40.31
N ALA A 22 27.68 -34.63 41.43
CA ALA A 22 28.91 -35.44 41.49
C ALA A 22 28.73 -36.94 41.19
N SER A 23 27.53 -37.50 41.28
CA SER A 23 27.25 -38.91 40.97
C SER A 23 26.59 -39.13 39.60
N SER A 24 26.12 -38.07 38.93
CA SER A 24 25.62 -38.15 37.57
C SER A 24 26.74 -37.71 36.63
N ASN A 25 27.09 -38.50 35.62
CA ASN A 25 27.93 -38.03 34.51
C ASN A 25 27.23 -36.95 33.64
N ALA A 26 26.30 -36.17 34.22
CA ALA A 26 25.56 -35.12 33.56
C ALA A 26 26.47 -33.90 33.41
N VAL A 27 26.83 -33.60 32.17
CA VAL A 27 27.60 -32.41 31.81
C VAL A 27 26.60 -31.29 31.51
N LEU A 28 26.68 -30.18 32.25
CA LEU A 28 25.92 -28.98 31.92
C LEU A 28 26.41 -28.45 30.58
N THR A 29 25.51 -28.21 29.63
CA THR A 29 25.85 -27.67 28.32
C THR A 29 25.19 -26.32 28.09
N ILE A 30 25.89 -25.42 27.43
CA ILE A 30 25.34 -24.15 26.91
C ILE A 30 25.21 -24.22 25.39
N ALA A 31 24.34 -23.38 24.84
CA ALA A 31 24.27 -23.19 23.40
C ALA A 31 25.62 -22.62 22.90
N ASP A 32 26.16 -23.21 21.82
CA ASP A 32 27.35 -22.69 21.17
C ASP A 32 27.08 -21.25 20.69
N PRO A 33 27.86 -20.24 21.15
CA PRO A 33 27.68 -18.86 20.70
C PRO A 33 28.03 -18.67 19.22
N LYS A 34 28.70 -19.64 18.58
CA LYS A 34 29.05 -19.60 17.16
C LYS A 34 27.98 -20.31 16.32
N LEU A 35 27.36 -19.53 15.43
CA LEU A 35 26.43 -20.07 14.45
C LEU A 35 27.09 -21.11 13.53
N HIS A 36 26.40 -22.23 13.29
CA HIS A 36 26.82 -23.24 12.32
C HIS A 36 27.04 -22.61 10.92
N PRO A 37 28.00 -23.07 10.10
CA PRO A 37 28.23 -22.54 8.76
C PRO A 37 26.97 -22.45 7.89
N ILE A 38 26.10 -23.46 7.95
CA ILE A 38 24.78 -23.45 7.28
C ILE A 38 23.92 -22.27 7.77
N GLY A 39 23.87 -22.05 9.08
CA GLY A 39 23.14 -20.91 9.65
C GLY A 39 23.73 -19.56 9.22
N LYS A 40 25.06 -19.48 9.07
CA LYS A 40 25.72 -18.27 8.53
C LYS A 40 25.33 -18.02 7.08
N SER A 41 25.34 -19.05 6.24
CA SER A 41 24.89 -18.96 4.85
C SER A 41 23.43 -18.51 4.75
N ILE A 42 22.54 -19.06 5.60
CA ILE A 42 21.14 -18.65 5.67
C ILE A 42 21.02 -17.18 6.11
N GLY A 43 21.79 -16.75 7.12
CA GLY A 43 21.80 -15.35 7.57
C GLY A 43 22.22 -14.38 6.46
N ILE A 44 23.27 -14.70 5.70
CA ILE A 44 23.69 -13.89 4.54
C ILE A 44 22.61 -13.90 3.46
N PHE A 45 22.04 -15.07 3.16
CA PHE A 45 20.96 -15.20 2.18
C PHE A 45 19.74 -14.36 2.57
N LEU A 46 19.38 -14.33 3.85
CA LEU A 46 18.31 -13.47 4.38
C LEU A 46 18.58 -11.99 4.15
N LEU A 47 19.83 -11.52 4.20
CA LEU A 47 20.14 -10.12 3.89
C LEU A 47 19.84 -9.78 2.42
N PHE A 48 20.12 -10.70 1.49
CA PHE A 48 19.72 -10.54 0.08
C PHE A 48 18.20 -10.53 -0.09
N ILE A 49 17.48 -11.39 0.64
CA ILE A 49 16.02 -11.41 0.61
C ILE A 49 15.45 -10.10 1.19
N CYS A 50 16.04 -9.57 2.27
CA CYS A 50 15.66 -8.29 2.84
C CYS A 50 15.90 -7.14 1.86
N LEU A 51 16.99 -7.18 1.07
CA LEU A 51 17.20 -6.21 0.00
C LEU A 51 16.08 -6.27 -1.05
N PHE A 52 15.67 -7.47 -1.49
CA PHE A 52 14.49 -7.58 -2.36
C PHE A 52 13.21 -7.06 -1.71
N GLY A 53 12.98 -7.36 -0.43
CA GLY A 53 11.84 -6.82 0.31
C GLY A 53 11.85 -5.29 0.40
N PHE A 54 13.02 -4.68 0.55
CA PHE A 54 13.18 -3.23 0.53
C PHE A 54 12.90 -2.66 -0.86
N LEU A 55 13.42 -3.28 -1.92
CA LEU A 55 13.16 -2.86 -3.31
C LEU A 55 11.68 -2.99 -3.66
N ASN A 56 10.99 -4.03 -3.18
CA ASN A 56 9.53 -4.15 -3.32
C ASN A 56 8.81 -3.00 -2.59
N GLY A 57 9.27 -2.62 -1.40
CA GLY A 57 8.71 -1.47 -0.69
C GLY A 57 8.93 -0.14 -1.42
N LEU A 58 10.10 0.04 -2.04
CA LEU A 58 10.39 1.19 -2.89
C LEU A 58 9.47 1.24 -4.11
N ASP A 59 9.25 0.10 -4.77
CA ASP A 59 8.34 -0.03 -5.92
C ASP A 59 6.92 0.44 -5.58
N TYR A 60 6.37 0.02 -4.44
CA TYR A 60 5.05 0.46 -3.96
C TYR A 60 5.02 1.94 -3.53
N ALA A 61 6.14 2.48 -3.08
CA ALA A 61 6.25 3.88 -2.67
C ALA A 61 6.47 4.83 -3.86
N SER A 62 6.68 4.30 -5.07
CA SER A 62 6.85 5.04 -6.31
C SER A 62 5.63 4.84 -7.22
N PRO A 63 4.51 5.55 -6.99
CA PRO A 63 3.24 5.30 -7.66
C PRO A 63 3.29 5.50 -9.18
N ASP A 64 4.13 6.41 -9.67
CA ASP A 64 4.18 6.78 -11.10
C ASP A 64 5.18 5.90 -11.90
N ASP A 65 6.29 5.51 -11.28
CA ASP A 65 7.41 4.80 -11.94
C ASP A 65 7.51 3.32 -11.54
N GLY A 66 6.76 2.88 -10.53
CA GLY A 66 6.76 1.51 -10.05
C GLY A 66 6.16 0.50 -11.03
N LEU A 67 6.55 -0.76 -10.87
CA LEU A 67 5.92 -1.92 -11.52
C LEU A 67 4.52 -2.18 -10.96
N VAL A 68 4.30 -1.89 -9.67
CA VAL A 68 2.97 -1.95 -9.04
C VAL A 68 2.36 -0.57 -9.01
N ARG A 69 1.42 -0.32 -9.93
CA ARG A 69 0.75 0.97 -10.07
C ARG A 69 -0.63 0.95 -9.40
N PRO A 70 -0.97 1.97 -8.58
CA PRO A 70 -2.23 2.00 -7.83
C PRO A 70 -3.48 2.00 -8.73
N ASP A 71 -3.44 2.76 -9.83
CA ASP A 71 -4.49 2.89 -10.83
C ASP A 71 -4.79 1.56 -11.53
N GLU A 72 -3.77 0.82 -11.95
CA GLU A 72 -3.93 -0.50 -12.55
C GLU A 72 -4.57 -1.49 -11.58
N PHE A 73 -4.16 -1.47 -10.31
CA PHE A 73 -4.74 -2.35 -9.29
C PHE A 73 -6.21 -2.02 -9.05
N VAL A 74 -6.54 -0.75 -8.84
CA VAL A 74 -7.91 -0.30 -8.60
C VAL A 74 -8.79 -0.61 -9.80
N TYR A 75 -8.27 -0.43 -11.02
CA TYR A 75 -8.96 -0.81 -12.24
C TYR A 75 -9.25 -2.31 -12.30
N ARG A 76 -8.28 -3.17 -11.96
CA ARG A 76 -8.50 -4.63 -11.92
C ARG A 76 -9.53 -5.03 -10.88
N LEU A 77 -9.50 -4.41 -9.70
CA LEU A 77 -10.46 -4.69 -8.64
C LEU A 77 -11.88 -4.24 -9.05
N ALA A 78 -11.99 -3.11 -9.74
CA ALA A 78 -13.23 -2.57 -10.26
C ALA A 78 -13.92 -3.49 -11.29
N GLN A 79 -13.16 -4.23 -12.10
CA GLN A 79 -13.74 -5.17 -13.08
C GLN A 79 -14.53 -6.32 -12.45
N THR A 80 -14.23 -6.66 -11.19
CA THR A 80 -14.91 -7.72 -10.44
C THR A 80 -15.86 -7.19 -9.37
N ALA A 81 -15.99 -5.87 -9.28
CA ALA A 81 -16.80 -5.24 -8.25
C ALA A 81 -18.30 -5.39 -8.55
N PRO A 82 -19.16 -5.43 -7.52
CA PRO A 82 -20.60 -5.40 -7.71
C PRO A 82 -21.07 -4.18 -8.49
N GLU A 83 -22.19 -4.30 -9.21
CA GLU A 83 -22.83 -3.15 -9.83
C GLU A 83 -23.37 -2.18 -8.76
N ALA A 84 -23.50 -0.90 -9.14
CA ALA A 84 -24.03 0.16 -8.30
C ALA A 84 -23.32 0.31 -6.93
N SER A 85 -22.04 -0.05 -6.86
CA SER A 85 -21.25 -0.06 -5.63
C SER A 85 -20.20 1.06 -5.54
N ALA A 86 -20.29 2.12 -6.36
CA ALA A 86 -19.41 3.29 -6.29
C ALA A 86 -20.19 4.59 -6.03
N THR A 87 -19.55 5.49 -5.31
CA THR A 87 -19.98 6.88 -5.09
C THR A 87 -18.88 7.83 -5.54
N PHE A 88 -19.26 8.83 -6.34
CA PHE A 88 -18.35 9.83 -6.87
C PHE A 88 -18.78 11.24 -6.44
N ARG A 89 -17.88 11.96 -5.78
CA ARG A 89 -18.16 13.29 -5.23
C ARG A 89 -16.95 14.20 -5.32
N GLY A 90 -17.16 15.48 -5.09
CA GLY A 90 -16.10 16.47 -5.03
C GLY A 90 -16.64 17.86 -5.32
N THR A 91 -15.74 18.79 -5.65
CA THR A 91 -16.08 20.16 -6.02
C THR A 91 -15.57 20.54 -7.40
N VAL A 92 -16.22 21.52 -8.00
CA VAL A 92 -15.78 22.18 -9.23
C VAL A 92 -15.56 23.64 -8.92
N SER A 93 -14.34 24.11 -9.15
CA SER A 93 -13.95 25.51 -9.02
C SER A 93 -13.39 26.05 -10.33
N ASP A 94 -13.39 27.36 -10.46
CA ASP A 94 -12.77 28.04 -11.60
C ASP A 94 -11.23 28.12 -11.45
N HIS A 95 -10.59 28.75 -12.44
CA HIS A 95 -9.15 29.00 -12.47
C HIS A 95 -8.62 29.89 -11.33
N GLN A 96 -9.49 30.59 -10.60
CA GLN A 96 -9.15 31.44 -9.46
C GLN A 96 -9.41 30.72 -8.11
N GLY A 97 -10.01 29.53 -8.16
CA GLY A 97 -10.37 28.73 -6.99
C GLY A 97 -11.75 29.05 -6.42
N GLU A 98 -12.56 29.85 -7.13
CA GLU A 98 -13.93 30.15 -6.74
C GLU A 98 -14.87 29.01 -7.15
N PRO A 99 -15.83 28.60 -6.30
CA PRO A 99 -16.75 27.51 -6.61
C PRO A 99 -17.66 27.86 -7.79
N LEU A 100 -17.80 26.93 -8.73
CA LEU A 100 -18.68 27.08 -9.88
C LEU A 100 -20.04 26.45 -9.59
N SER A 101 -21.05 27.29 -9.36
CA SER A 101 -22.45 26.86 -9.23
C SER A 101 -23.11 26.65 -10.59
N ASN A 102 -24.05 25.70 -10.69
CA ASN A 102 -24.75 25.34 -11.92
C ASN A 102 -23.85 24.84 -13.07
N ALA A 103 -22.65 24.36 -12.78
CA ALA A 103 -21.85 23.59 -13.74
C ALA A 103 -22.50 22.22 -13.93
N THR A 104 -22.63 21.76 -15.18
CA THR A 104 -23.20 20.45 -15.47
C THR A 104 -22.07 19.42 -15.53
N LEU A 105 -22.10 18.42 -14.65
CA LEU A 105 -21.23 17.26 -14.74
C LEU A 105 -21.94 16.15 -15.48
N TYR A 106 -21.39 15.76 -16.62
CA TYR A 106 -21.88 14.66 -17.43
C TYR A 106 -20.90 13.49 -17.34
N LEU A 107 -21.34 12.39 -16.74
CA LEU A 107 -20.56 11.16 -16.63
C LEU A 107 -20.96 10.21 -17.74
N SER A 108 -20.00 9.61 -18.43
CA SER A 108 -20.26 8.56 -19.41
C SER A 108 -19.34 7.36 -19.22
N TRP A 109 -19.90 6.17 -19.38
CA TRP A 109 -19.16 4.92 -19.25
C TRP A 109 -19.70 3.86 -20.20
N LYS A 110 -18.84 2.90 -20.53
CA LYS A 110 -19.22 1.76 -21.36
C LYS A 110 -19.73 0.63 -20.48
N ASP A 111 -21.01 0.31 -20.62
CA ASP A 111 -21.60 -0.87 -20.01
C ASP A 111 -21.04 -2.12 -20.70
N THR A 112 -20.25 -2.91 -19.98
CA THR A 112 -19.58 -4.11 -20.52
C THR A 112 -20.57 -5.22 -20.86
N ASN A 113 -21.71 -5.29 -20.15
CA ASN A 113 -22.73 -6.32 -20.36
C ASN A 113 -23.59 -6.02 -21.60
N ALA A 114 -23.98 -4.76 -21.77
CA ALA A 114 -24.83 -4.34 -22.88
C ALA A 114 -24.04 -3.87 -24.12
N ASN A 115 -22.74 -3.64 -24.00
CA ASN A 115 -21.91 -2.96 -25.03
C ASN A 115 -22.48 -1.59 -25.45
N LEU A 116 -23.23 -0.95 -24.56
CA LEU A 116 -23.85 0.36 -24.77
C LEU A 116 -23.15 1.41 -23.91
N TRP A 117 -23.09 2.64 -24.40
CA TRP A 117 -22.70 3.78 -23.58
C TRP A 117 -23.87 4.19 -22.71
N ARG A 118 -23.60 4.35 -21.42
CA ARG A 118 -24.53 4.94 -20.46
C ARG A 118 -23.99 6.27 -19.98
N SER A 119 -24.90 7.12 -19.54
CA SER A 119 -24.56 8.40 -18.96
C SER A 119 -25.51 8.80 -17.84
N VAL A 120 -25.01 9.68 -16.98
CA VAL A 120 -25.78 10.37 -15.95
C VAL A 120 -25.25 11.79 -15.84
N GLU A 121 -26.13 12.73 -15.55
CA GLU A 121 -25.77 14.13 -15.35
C GLU A 121 -26.23 14.63 -13.98
N ASN A 122 -25.48 15.57 -13.42
CA ASN A 122 -25.86 16.29 -12.22
C ASN A 122 -25.31 17.73 -12.29
N LEU A 123 -25.96 18.64 -11.59
CA LEU A 123 -25.55 20.04 -11.49
C LEU A 123 -24.81 20.27 -10.17
N THR A 124 -23.82 21.16 -10.18
CA THR A 124 -23.16 21.60 -8.96
C THR A 124 -24.04 22.55 -8.14
N ASP A 125 -23.91 22.46 -6.81
CA ASP A 125 -24.58 23.37 -5.88
C ASP A 125 -23.89 24.75 -5.75
N GLU A 126 -24.36 25.58 -4.83
CA GLU A 126 -23.79 26.91 -4.57
C GLU A 126 -22.33 26.87 -4.10
N GLN A 127 -21.87 25.74 -3.56
CA GLN A 127 -20.49 25.52 -3.14
C GLN A 127 -19.66 24.83 -4.23
N GLY A 128 -20.22 24.64 -5.42
CA GLY A 128 -19.58 23.93 -6.53
C GLY A 128 -19.52 22.42 -6.31
N ALA A 129 -20.20 21.87 -5.30
CA ALA A 129 -20.13 20.45 -4.97
C ALA A 129 -21.07 19.61 -5.83
N PHE A 130 -20.65 18.38 -6.11
CA PHE A 130 -21.44 17.38 -6.82
C PHE A 130 -21.41 16.03 -6.09
N ASN A 131 -22.44 15.22 -6.31
CA ASN A 131 -22.52 13.87 -5.76
C ASN A 131 -23.26 12.95 -6.74
N PHE A 132 -22.66 11.80 -7.03
CA PHE A 132 -23.24 10.70 -7.80
C PHE A 132 -23.15 9.42 -6.98
N GLU A 133 -24.27 8.74 -6.85
CA GLU A 133 -24.37 7.49 -6.10
C GLU A 133 -24.79 6.34 -7.00
N ARG A 134 -24.51 5.12 -6.56
CA ARG A 134 -24.90 3.89 -7.26
C ARG A 134 -24.31 3.79 -8.67
N LEU A 135 -23.07 4.27 -8.83
CA LEU A 135 -22.30 4.10 -10.04
C LEU A 135 -21.65 2.70 -10.06
N ASN A 136 -21.30 2.24 -11.26
CA ASN A 136 -20.46 1.06 -11.40
C ASN A 136 -18.98 1.49 -11.25
N PRO A 137 -18.19 0.84 -10.38
CA PRO A 137 -16.75 1.07 -10.30
C PRO A 137 -16.06 0.88 -11.66
N GLY A 138 -14.96 1.58 -11.88
CA GLY A 138 -14.16 1.47 -13.11
C GLY A 138 -13.94 2.80 -13.82
N LEU A 139 -13.53 2.73 -15.07
CA LEU A 139 -13.18 3.90 -15.87
C LEU A 139 -14.43 4.61 -16.39
N ILE A 140 -14.50 5.90 -16.13
CA ILE A 140 -15.54 6.78 -16.63
C ILE A 140 -14.90 8.00 -17.32
N ARG A 141 -15.65 8.61 -18.23
CA ARG A 141 -15.38 9.94 -18.75
C ARG A 141 -16.25 10.94 -18.00
N VAL A 142 -15.66 12.05 -17.57
CA VAL A 142 -16.31 13.14 -16.86
C VAL A 142 -16.17 14.40 -17.70
N ASP A 143 -17.28 14.89 -18.22
CA ASP A 143 -17.34 16.14 -18.97
C ASP A 143 -17.97 17.20 -18.07
N ILE A 144 -17.21 18.25 -17.75
CA ILE A 144 -17.69 19.39 -16.97
C ILE A 144 -18.05 20.49 -17.96
N ILE A 145 -19.32 20.84 -17.99
CA ILE A 145 -19.90 21.79 -18.93
C ILE A 145 -20.25 23.07 -18.18
N VAL A 146 -19.69 24.19 -18.63
CA VAL A 146 -19.91 25.51 -18.04
C VAL A 146 -20.31 26.48 -19.14
N GLU A 147 -21.40 27.21 -18.95
CA GLU A 147 -21.85 28.24 -19.88
C GLU A 147 -21.33 29.62 -19.42
N ARG A 148 -20.42 30.21 -20.21
CA ARG A 148 -19.75 31.50 -19.92
C ARG A 148 -19.60 32.31 -21.19
N ASP A 149 -19.86 33.62 -21.12
CA ASP A 149 -19.73 34.56 -22.26
C ASP A 149 -20.45 34.15 -23.55
N GLY A 150 -21.56 33.41 -23.42
CA GLY A 150 -22.32 32.91 -24.56
C GLY A 150 -21.70 31.68 -25.26
N TYR A 151 -20.64 31.12 -24.70
CA TYR A 151 -20.02 29.87 -25.13
C TYR A 151 -20.33 28.74 -24.15
N ARG A 152 -20.29 27.50 -24.67
CA ARG A 152 -20.33 26.30 -23.86
C ARG A 152 -18.92 25.70 -23.76
N ASP A 153 -18.32 25.79 -22.59
CA ASP A 153 -17.01 25.21 -22.31
C ASP A 153 -17.18 23.78 -21.81
N VAL A 154 -16.43 22.85 -22.40
CA VAL A 154 -16.44 21.44 -22.05
C VAL A 154 -15.04 21.00 -21.62
N TYR A 155 -14.89 20.68 -20.34
CA TYR A 155 -13.66 20.14 -19.78
C TYR A 155 -13.79 18.63 -19.59
N SER A 156 -13.16 17.86 -20.47
CA SER A 156 -13.27 16.38 -20.47
C SER A 156 -12.11 15.75 -19.72
N ASN A 157 -12.42 14.86 -18.78
CA ASN A 157 -11.44 14.12 -17.98
C ASN A 157 -11.76 12.63 -17.95
N ARG A 158 -10.74 11.81 -17.73
CA ARG A 158 -10.85 10.37 -17.50
C ARG A 158 -10.61 10.09 -16.03
N VAL A 159 -11.59 9.46 -15.39
CA VAL A 159 -11.61 9.18 -13.95
C VAL A 159 -11.75 7.68 -13.71
N LEU A 160 -11.04 7.17 -12.71
CA LEU A 160 -11.15 5.81 -12.21
C LEU A 160 -11.95 5.81 -10.89
N LEU A 161 -13.15 5.25 -10.93
CA LEU A 161 -13.98 5.06 -9.75
C LEU A 161 -13.50 3.86 -8.92
N SER A 162 -13.26 4.11 -7.65
CA SER A 162 -12.82 3.14 -6.67
C SER A 162 -13.91 2.09 -6.42
N PRO A 163 -13.57 0.79 -6.39
CA PRO A 163 -14.48 -0.25 -5.96
C PRO A 163 -14.56 -0.32 -4.42
N PRO A 164 -15.53 -1.08 -3.89
CA PRO A 164 -15.58 -1.39 -2.46
C PRO A 164 -14.28 -2.06 -1.98
N ALA A 165 -13.79 -1.66 -0.80
CA ALA A 165 -12.55 -2.16 -0.23
C ALA A 165 -12.77 -2.89 1.11
N LEU A 166 -12.19 -4.09 1.24
CA LEU A 166 -12.24 -4.93 2.45
C LEU A 166 -13.67 -5.20 2.96
N ILE A 167 -14.14 -4.39 3.91
CA ILE A 167 -15.41 -4.55 4.63
C ILE A 167 -16.42 -3.47 4.18
N GLU A 168 -15.98 -2.45 3.45
CA GLU A 168 -16.86 -1.41 2.95
C GLU A 168 -17.69 -1.97 1.78
N PRO A 169 -19.02 -1.79 1.80
CA PRO A 169 -19.90 -2.26 0.72
C PRO A 169 -19.91 -1.32 -0.49
N ILE A 170 -19.39 -0.10 -0.34
CA ILE A 170 -19.41 0.97 -1.34
C ILE A 170 -18.00 1.54 -1.46
N GLY A 171 -17.51 1.72 -2.68
CA GLY A 171 -16.28 2.44 -2.96
C GLY A 171 -16.53 3.95 -3.07
N PHE A 172 -15.64 4.74 -2.49
CA PHE A 172 -15.70 6.19 -2.55
C PHE A 172 -14.59 6.74 -3.44
N THR A 173 -14.94 7.71 -4.28
CA THR A 173 -14.01 8.50 -5.06
C THR A 173 -14.31 9.96 -4.84
N THR A 174 -13.35 10.69 -4.28
CA THR A 174 -13.41 12.13 -4.06
C THR A 174 -12.39 12.82 -4.95
N LEU A 175 -12.84 13.66 -5.88
CA LEU A 175 -11.98 14.43 -6.78
C LEU A 175 -12.51 15.84 -6.97
N ASP A 176 -11.62 16.81 -6.83
CA ASP A 176 -11.91 18.21 -7.07
C ASP A 176 -11.36 18.60 -8.45
N PHE A 177 -12.13 19.41 -9.19
CA PHE A 177 -11.79 19.86 -10.53
C PHE A 177 -11.59 21.37 -10.58
N TYR A 178 -10.53 21.79 -11.26
CA TYR A 178 -10.24 23.19 -11.54
C TYR A 178 -10.45 23.44 -13.03
N VAL A 179 -11.54 24.14 -13.36
CA VAL A 179 -11.90 24.45 -14.74
C VAL A 179 -10.96 25.54 -15.26
N PRO A 180 -10.31 25.35 -16.44
CA PRO A 180 -9.44 26.35 -17.03
C PRO A 180 -10.12 27.70 -17.30
N SER A 181 -9.31 28.72 -17.57
CA SER A 181 -9.82 30.06 -17.86
C SER A 181 -10.50 30.10 -19.23
N GLU A 182 -11.40 31.08 -19.44
CA GLU A 182 -12.05 31.30 -20.73
C GLU A 182 -11.03 31.59 -21.85
N GLY A 183 -9.90 32.20 -21.51
CA GLY A 183 -8.78 32.42 -22.44
C GLY A 183 -8.13 31.11 -22.91
N ASP A 184 -8.01 30.13 -22.02
CA ASP A 184 -7.49 28.80 -22.37
C ASP A 184 -8.47 28.05 -23.28
N PHE A 185 -9.77 28.13 -23.00
CA PHE A 185 -10.81 27.58 -23.86
C PHE A 185 -10.87 28.26 -25.23
N ALA A 186 -10.64 29.57 -25.30
CA ALA A 186 -10.59 30.31 -26.56
C ALA A 186 -9.35 29.98 -27.40
N ALA A 187 -8.25 29.56 -26.77
CA ALA A 187 -7.04 29.13 -27.45
C ALA A 187 -7.10 27.66 -27.91
N ALA A 188 -8.03 26.87 -27.37
CA ALA A 188 -8.20 25.47 -27.73
C ALA A 188 -8.71 25.32 -29.19
N PRO A 189 -8.30 24.25 -29.91
CA PRO A 189 -8.77 24.00 -31.26
C PRO A 189 -10.28 23.76 -31.26
N CYS A 190 -10.99 24.49 -32.13
CA CYS A 190 -12.42 24.32 -32.31
C CYS A 190 -12.71 23.29 -33.40
N ASP A 191 -13.44 22.23 -33.04
CA ASP A 191 -13.94 21.19 -33.98
C ASP A 191 -15.14 21.68 -34.83
N ALA A 192 -15.23 22.98 -35.10
CA ALA A 192 -16.26 23.54 -35.96
C ALA A 192 -15.99 23.10 -37.42
N SER A 193 -16.99 22.50 -38.06
CA SER A 193 -17.00 22.33 -39.51
C SER A 193 -16.78 23.68 -40.20
N GLU A 194 -15.94 23.71 -41.25
CA GLU A 194 -15.51 24.94 -41.93
C GLU A 194 -16.64 25.99 -42.06
N GLY A 195 -16.52 27.11 -41.35
CA GLY A 195 -17.42 28.27 -41.45
C GLY A 195 -18.45 28.45 -40.32
N ALA A 196 -18.50 27.58 -39.31
CA ALA A 196 -19.33 27.79 -38.11
C ALA A 196 -18.57 28.54 -37.00
N GLU A 197 -19.23 29.48 -36.32
CA GLU A 197 -18.71 30.07 -35.09
C GLU A 197 -18.58 28.99 -34.02
N CYS A 198 -17.50 29.03 -33.25
CA CYS A 198 -17.17 28.00 -32.27
C CYS A 198 -18.02 28.15 -31.00
N GLU A 199 -19.28 27.71 -31.05
CA GLU A 199 -20.22 27.78 -29.92
C GLU A 199 -19.79 26.88 -28.74
N ILE A 200 -19.15 25.74 -29.03
CA ILE A 200 -18.69 24.76 -28.05
C ILE A 200 -17.16 24.72 -28.07
N ARG A 201 -16.53 25.11 -26.95
CA ARG A 201 -15.08 25.08 -26.76
C ARG A 201 -14.72 23.89 -25.90
N THR A 202 -13.80 23.03 -26.35
CA THR A 202 -13.49 21.78 -25.65
C THR A 202 -12.01 21.71 -25.30
N ILE A 203 -11.73 21.38 -24.04
CA ILE A 203 -10.40 20.96 -23.60
C ILE A 203 -10.52 19.50 -23.17
N ASP A 204 -9.91 18.62 -23.96
CA ASP A 204 -9.96 17.17 -23.72
C ASP A 204 -8.67 16.65 -23.12
N MET A 205 -8.70 16.31 -21.82
CA MET A 205 -7.59 15.71 -21.10
C MET A 205 -7.55 14.19 -21.22
N THR A 206 -8.59 13.56 -21.78
CA THR A 206 -8.69 12.10 -21.85
C THR A 206 -7.53 11.41 -22.60
N PRO A 207 -6.91 12.00 -23.65
CA PRO A 207 -5.74 11.39 -24.28
C PRO A 207 -4.49 11.42 -23.39
N LEU A 208 -4.32 12.47 -22.59
CA LEU A 208 -3.20 12.60 -21.64
C LEU A 208 -3.38 11.68 -20.43
N GLN A 209 -4.63 11.41 -20.05
CA GLN A 209 -5.02 10.58 -18.91
C GLN A 209 -5.26 9.10 -19.31
N LEU A 210 -4.74 8.67 -20.46
CA LEU A 210 -4.98 7.31 -20.97
C LEU A 210 -4.23 6.25 -20.16
N ASP A 211 -2.95 6.53 -19.86
CA ASP A 211 -2.09 5.65 -19.07
C ASP A 211 -2.37 5.80 -17.57
N HIS A 212 -2.60 7.04 -17.12
CA HIS A 212 -2.85 7.41 -15.73
C HIS A 212 -4.15 8.21 -15.60
N PRO A 213 -5.29 7.54 -15.39
CA PRO A 213 -6.56 8.22 -15.15
C PRO A 213 -6.54 8.93 -13.80
N LEU A 214 -7.37 9.97 -13.64
CA LEU A 214 -7.56 10.61 -12.34
C LEU A 214 -8.17 9.61 -11.35
N MET A 215 -7.59 9.51 -10.17
CA MET A 215 -7.98 8.57 -9.14
C MET A 215 -7.94 9.29 -7.78
N ASP A 216 -8.78 8.83 -6.86
CA ASP A 216 -8.82 9.35 -5.50
C ASP A 216 -7.41 9.30 -4.85
N PRO A 217 -6.83 10.45 -4.43
CA PRO A 217 -5.52 10.50 -3.79
C PRO A 217 -5.42 9.67 -2.50
N SER A 218 -6.54 9.51 -1.78
CA SER A 218 -6.59 8.71 -0.55
C SER A 218 -6.37 7.22 -0.85
N ALA A 219 -6.90 6.74 -1.97
CA ALA A 219 -6.69 5.37 -2.43
C ALA A 219 -5.23 5.17 -2.88
N ALA A 220 -4.61 6.15 -3.54
CA ALA A 220 -3.20 6.09 -3.90
C ALA A 220 -2.28 6.08 -2.66
N THR A 221 -2.61 6.87 -1.63
CA THR A 221 -1.86 6.95 -0.38
C THR A 221 -1.76 5.60 0.34
N GLY A 222 -2.81 4.77 0.26
CA GLY A 222 -2.81 3.43 0.84
C GLY A 222 -1.65 2.55 0.32
N TYR A 223 -1.35 2.62 -0.97
CA TYR A 223 -0.25 1.84 -1.57
C TYR A 223 1.12 2.32 -1.10
N ILE A 224 1.30 3.64 -1.05
CA ILE A 224 2.54 4.25 -0.58
C ILE A 224 2.82 3.80 0.87
N LEU A 225 1.80 3.78 1.72
CA LEU A 225 1.92 3.29 3.11
C LEU A 225 2.32 1.81 3.19
N VAL A 226 1.77 0.96 2.32
CA VAL A 226 2.19 -0.45 2.21
C VAL A 226 3.67 -0.54 1.82
N GLY A 227 4.12 0.30 0.88
CA GLY A 227 5.52 0.38 0.48
C GLY A 227 6.46 0.74 1.64
N PHE A 228 6.13 1.76 2.42
CA PHE A 228 6.87 2.09 3.65
C PHE A 228 6.81 0.98 4.70
N GLY A 229 5.68 0.31 4.83
CA GLY A 229 5.54 -0.88 5.68
C GLY A 229 6.50 -2.01 5.27
N PHE A 230 6.63 -2.28 3.98
CA PHE A 230 7.56 -3.28 3.45
C PHE A 230 9.02 -2.89 3.67
N MET A 231 9.39 -1.64 3.43
CA MET A 231 10.74 -1.14 3.74
C MET A 231 11.06 -1.28 5.24
N GLY A 232 10.11 -0.92 6.11
CA GLY A 232 10.27 -1.08 7.57
C GLY A 232 10.45 -2.55 7.99
N LEU A 233 9.59 -3.45 7.49
CA LEU A 233 9.69 -4.89 7.75
C LEU A 233 11.02 -5.48 7.25
N ALA A 234 11.48 -5.06 6.08
CA ALA A 234 12.76 -5.49 5.51
C ALA A 234 13.95 -5.06 6.38
N LEU A 235 13.95 -3.81 6.88
CA LEU A 235 15.01 -3.31 7.77
C LEU A 235 15.02 -4.02 9.13
N ILE A 236 13.85 -4.22 9.73
CA ILE A 236 13.71 -4.96 10.99
C ILE A 236 14.19 -6.41 10.81
N SER A 237 13.79 -7.06 9.71
CA SER A 237 14.22 -8.41 9.37
C SER A 237 15.75 -8.48 9.19
N ALA A 238 16.35 -7.53 8.48
CA ALA A 238 17.81 -7.46 8.32
C ALA A 238 18.51 -7.29 9.67
N GLY A 239 17.96 -6.47 10.58
CA GLY A 239 18.46 -6.34 11.96
C GLY A 239 18.47 -7.67 12.71
N PHE A 240 17.39 -8.46 12.62
CA PHE A 240 17.34 -9.79 13.21
C PHE A 240 18.35 -10.76 12.57
N ALA A 241 18.53 -10.71 11.25
CA ALA A 241 19.53 -11.54 10.57
C ALA A 241 20.97 -11.19 11.02
N LEU A 242 21.32 -9.91 11.10
CA LEU A 242 22.62 -9.45 11.60
C LEU A 242 22.84 -9.85 13.07
N TRP A 243 21.82 -9.69 13.90
CA TRP A 243 21.89 -10.10 15.30
C TRP A 243 22.04 -11.62 15.43
N ALA A 244 21.36 -12.41 14.60
CA ALA A 244 21.53 -13.86 14.57
C ALA A 244 22.96 -14.28 14.20
N LEU A 245 23.58 -13.60 13.22
CA LEU A 245 24.96 -13.84 12.82
C LEU A 245 25.97 -13.55 13.95
N LYS A 246 25.68 -12.56 14.80
CA LYS A 246 26.52 -12.21 15.96
C LYS A 246 26.28 -13.11 17.17
N SER A 247 25.03 -13.48 17.44
CA SER A 247 24.62 -14.21 18.65
C SER A 247 24.59 -15.73 18.52
N GLY A 248 24.59 -16.27 17.29
CA GLY A 248 24.39 -17.70 17.06
C GLY A 248 22.94 -18.16 17.15
N SER A 249 21.98 -17.25 17.34
CA SER A 249 20.58 -17.63 17.59
C SER A 249 19.83 -18.04 16.32
N VAL A 250 19.47 -19.32 16.24
CA VAL A 250 18.60 -19.86 15.17
C VAL A 250 17.17 -19.29 15.27
N ALA A 251 16.72 -18.93 16.47
CA ALA A 251 15.39 -18.32 16.65
C ALA A 251 15.31 -16.95 15.95
N LEU A 252 16.37 -16.14 16.02
CA LEU A 252 16.42 -14.85 15.34
C LEU A 252 16.45 -15.00 13.81
N LEU A 253 17.13 -16.04 13.27
CA LEU A 253 17.05 -16.37 11.85
C LEU A 253 15.62 -16.69 11.42
N ARG A 254 14.87 -17.44 12.25
CA ARG A 254 13.47 -17.78 11.97
C ARG A 254 12.59 -16.54 11.96
N THR A 255 12.73 -15.68 12.95
CA THR A 255 11.98 -14.41 13.01
C THR A 255 12.25 -13.54 11.78
N SER A 256 13.52 -13.38 11.40
CA SER A 256 13.89 -12.68 10.16
C SER A 256 13.25 -13.30 8.92
N SER A 257 13.35 -14.63 8.77
CA SER A 257 12.76 -15.34 7.62
C SER A 257 11.24 -15.23 7.56
N VAL A 258 10.54 -15.15 8.69
CA VAL A 258 9.08 -14.96 8.71
C VAL A 258 8.70 -13.53 8.36
N LEU A 259 9.40 -12.53 8.91
CA LEU A 259 9.09 -11.12 8.64
C LEU A 259 9.24 -10.77 7.16
N VAL A 260 10.26 -11.31 6.49
CA VAL A 260 10.51 -11.03 5.07
C VAL A 260 9.52 -11.73 4.13
N ILE A 261 8.70 -12.68 4.62
CA ILE A 261 7.64 -13.28 3.80
C ILE A 261 6.56 -12.25 3.44
N PHE A 262 6.33 -11.28 4.31
CA PHE A 262 5.27 -10.29 4.15
C PHE A 262 5.63 -9.13 3.21
N THR A 263 6.88 -9.06 2.72
CA THR A 263 7.31 -8.00 1.79
C THR A 263 7.07 -8.42 0.33
N MET A 264 5.80 -8.70 0.00
CA MET A 264 5.41 -9.26 -1.29
C MET A 264 5.53 -8.22 -2.42
N GLY A 265 6.45 -8.45 -3.35
CA GLY A 265 6.56 -7.66 -4.59
C GLY A 265 5.85 -8.31 -5.77
N HIS A 266 5.88 -7.63 -6.91
CA HIS A 266 5.30 -8.09 -8.18
C HIS A 266 5.68 -9.53 -8.56
N TYR A 267 6.94 -9.92 -8.35
CA TYR A 267 7.46 -11.24 -8.70
C TYR A 267 7.40 -12.27 -7.56
N TYR A 268 6.84 -11.92 -6.40
CA TYR A 268 6.80 -12.80 -5.22
C TYR A 268 8.19 -13.33 -4.78
N SER A 269 9.28 -12.65 -5.18
CA SER A 269 10.65 -13.12 -4.98
C SER A 269 11.02 -13.16 -3.49
N ALA A 270 10.79 -12.07 -2.76
CA ALA A 270 11.10 -11.99 -1.34
C ALA A 270 10.31 -13.02 -0.52
N CYS A 271 9.03 -13.25 -0.84
CA CYS A 271 8.21 -14.19 -0.07
C CYS A 271 8.57 -15.66 -0.32
N MET A 272 8.80 -16.05 -1.58
CA MET A 272 9.19 -17.42 -1.92
C MET A 272 10.57 -17.77 -1.37
N LEU A 273 11.55 -16.86 -1.52
CA LEU A 273 12.89 -17.04 -0.96
C LEU A 273 12.89 -16.98 0.57
N GLY A 274 12.03 -16.14 1.18
CA GLY A 274 11.81 -16.09 2.62
C GLY A 274 11.27 -17.40 3.19
N LEU A 275 10.27 -17.99 2.54
CA LEU A 275 9.72 -19.31 2.90
C LEU A 275 10.78 -20.41 2.78
N MET A 276 11.57 -20.40 1.70
CA MET A 276 12.70 -21.31 1.54
C MET A 276 13.72 -21.14 2.67
N ALA A 277 14.11 -19.90 3.00
CA ALA A 277 15.03 -19.62 4.09
C ALA A 277 14.49 -20.10 5.45
N PHE A 278 13.19 -19.91 5.70
CA PHE A 278 12.51 -20.40 6.90
C PHE A 278 12.64 -21.92 7.03
N VAL A 279 12.33 -22.66 5.96
CA VAL A 279 12.46 -24.13 5.93
C VAL A 279 13.91 -24.55 6.17
N LEU A 280 14.88 -23.89 5.53
CA LEU A 280 16.31 -24.16 5.71
C LEU A 280 16.78 -23.96 7.16
N THR A 281 16.14 -23.09 7.94
CA THR A 281 16.50 -22.92 9.37
C THR A 281 16.29 -24.19 10.21
N PHE A 282 15.43 -25.12 9.77
CA PHE A 282 15.23 -26.39 10.48
C PHE A 282 16.37 -27.38 10.24
N ALA A 283 17.14 -27.22 9.16
CA ALA A 283 18.33 -28.02 8.87
C ALA A 283 19.57 -27.55 9.65
N VAL A 284 19.50 -26.46 10.42
CA VAL A 284 20.63 -25.94 11.19
C VAL A 284 20.86 -26.79 12.45
N PRO A 285 22.02 -27.47 12.60
CA PRO A 285 22.31 -28.27 13.78
C PRO A 285 22.39 -27.39 15.03
N ARG A 286 21.74 -27.82 16.11
CA ARG A 286 21.90 -27.21 17.43
C ARG A 286 23.16 -27.77 18.08
N ARG A 287 24.23 -26.98 18.12
CA ARG A 287 25.46 -27.35 18.83
C ARG A 287 25.37 -26.91 20.28
N GLN A 288 25.65 -27.84 21.18
CA GLN A 288 25.77 -27.59 22.61
C GLN A 288 27.24 -27.82 22.98
N ILE A 289 27.82 -26.89 23.74
CA ILE A 289 29.18 -27.01 24.27
C ILE A 289 29.12 -27.22 25.78
N PRO A 290 30.02 -28.02 26.37
CA PRO A 290 30.07 -28.20 27.82
C PRO A 290 30.41 -26.87 28.50
N LEU A 291 29.71 -26.58 29.61
CA LEU A 291 30.08 -25.53 30.55
C LEU A 291 31.35 -25.98 31.28
N THR A 292 32.50 -25.45 30.87
CA THR A 292 33.79 -25.58 31.57
C THR A 292 34.09 -24.34 32.36
#